data_AF-A0A5R9IHN0-F1
#
_entry.id   AF-A0A5R9IHN0-F1
#
_cell.length_a   1.000
_cell.length_b   1.000
_cell.length_c   1.000
_cell.angle_alpha   90.00
_cell.angle_beta   90.00
_cell.angle_gamma   90.00
#
_symmetry.space_group_name_H-M   'P 1'
#
loop_
_entity.id
_entity.type
_entity.pdbx_description
1 polymer ?
#
loop_
_entity_poly.entity_id
_entity_poly.type
_entity_poly.pdbx_seq_one_letter_code
_entity_poly.pdbx_strand_id
1 'polypeptide(L)'
;MQILNMDRKEITKAVVEYADEFGPTNRPERKAVEKLLRNVKHSELFEGLFTLFLLEDGPNTYTRQQNAGVILYKLKPKVYIDLKQRIRLSLKTWNVSVEEWPFYLVEKCGKDRVLEVLDELAKERLSDRERSGMETFSYWLKKSR
;
A
#
# COMPACT_ATOMS: atom_id res chain seq x y z
N MET A 1 -11.20 -20.08 -13.44
CA MET A 1 -9.83 -19.71 -13.01
C MET A 1 -9.67 -20.21 -11.58
N GLN A 2 -8.73 -21.11 -11.34
CA GLN A 2 -8.53 -21.71 -10.01
C GLN A 2 -7.84 -20.71 -9.09
N ILE A 3 -8.38 -20.49 -7.88
CA ILE A 3 -7.76 -19.63 -6.88
C ILE A 3 -6.51 -20.34 -6.35
N LEU A 4 -5.38 -19.64 -6.32
CA LEU A 4 -4.16 -20.12 -5.68
C LEU A 4 -4.28 -19.93 -4.16
N ASN A 5 -4.00 -20.99 -3.42
CA ASN A 5 -3.85 -20.93 -1.96
C ASN A 5 -2.44 -20.41 -1.64
N MET A 6 -2.27 -19.11 -1.77
CA MET A 6 -1.14 -18.39 -1.20
C MET A 6 -1.61 -17.59 0.00
N ASP A 7 -0.89 -17.66 1.11
CA ASP A 7 -1.15 -16.83 2.29
C ASP A 7 -0.45 -15.46 2.21
N ARG A 8 -0.82 -14.53 3.11
CA ARG A 8 -0.21 -13.20 3.17
C ARG A 8 1.32 -13.21 3.32
N LYS A 9 1.92 -14.20 3.97
CA LYS A 9 3.38 -14.27 4.16
C LYS A 9 4.06 -14.61 2.84
N GLU A 10 3.51 -15.57 2.09
CA GLU A 10 4.01 -15.95 0.78
C GLU A 10 3.90 -14.79 -0.22
N ILE A 11 2.81 -14.04 -0.17
CA ILE A 11 2.61 -12.83 -1.00
C ILE A 11 3.63 -11.75 -0.65
N THR A 12 3.81 -11.47 0.66
CA THR A 12 4.80 -10.50 1.14
C THR A 12 6.20 -10.88 0.67
N LYS A 13 6.56 -12.16 0.86
CA LYS A 13 7.86 -12.70 0.45
C LYS A 13 8.10 -12.54 -1.05
N ALA A 14 7.13 -12.92 -1.90
CA ALA A 14 7.27 -12.81 -3.34
C ALA A 14 7.53 -11.36 -3.81
N VAL A 15 6.88 -10.37 -3.18
CA VAL A 15 7.09 -8.97 -3.53
C VAL A 15 8.42 -8.44 -2.98
N VAL A 16 8.85 -8.89 -1.80
CA VAL A 16 10.18 -8.54 -1.24
C VAL A 16 11.30 -9.08 -2.12
N GLU A 17 11.25 -10.37 -2.48
CA GLU A 17 12.26 -11.01 -3.33
C GLU A 17 12.38 -10.29 -4.67
N TYR A 18 11.24 -10.02 -5.34
CA TYR A 18 11.24 -9.23 -6.56
C TYR A 18 11.82 -7.82 -6.37
N ALA A 19 11.41 -7.11 -5.32
CA ALA A 19 11.85 -5.73 -5.07
C ALA A 19 13.36 -5.66 -4.78
N ASP A 20 13.89 -6.62 -4.02
CA ASP A 20 15.31 -6.67 -3.67
C ASP A 20 16.19 -7.09 -4.85
N GLU A 21 15.70 -7.98 -5.71
CA GLU A 21 16.45 -8.45 -6.89
C GLU A 21 16.41 -7.45 -8.05
N PHE A 22 15.24 -6.86 -8.32
CA PHE A 22 15.01 -6.12 -9.57
C PHE A 22 14.73 -4.63 -9.41
N GLY A 23 14.61 -4.14 -8.17
CA GLY A 23 14.31 -2.73 -7.92
C GLY A 23 12.86 -2.33 -8.25
N PRO A 24 12.59 -1.02 -8.42
CA PRO A 24 11.21 -0.51 -8.56
C PRO A 24 10.66 -0.52 -10.01
N THR A 25 11.51 -0.73 -11.02
CA THR A 25 11.17 -0.38 -12.42
C THR A 25 11.21 -1.55 -13.40
N ASN A 26 11.64 -2.75 -13.00
CA ASN A 26 11.71 -3.91 -13.90
C ASN A 26 10.30 -4.44 -14.24
N ARG A 27 9.74 -3.95 -15.36
CA ARG A 27 8.36 -4.25 -15.78
C ARG A 27 8.12 -5.71 -16.17
N PRO A 28 9.01 -6.39 -16.93
CA PRO A 28 8.81 -7.80 -17.26
C PRO A 28 8.65 -8.68 -16.02
N GLU A 29 9.56 -8.57 -15.06
CA GLU A 29 9.53 -9.40 -13.86
C GLU A 29 8.36 -9.03 -12.94
N ARG A 30 8.01 -7.74 -12.84
CA ARG A 30 6.80 -7.35 -12.12
C ARG A 30 5.55 -7.96 -12.71
N LYS A 31 5.44 -8.05 -14.04
CA LYS A 31 4.27 -8.67 -14.70
C LYS A 31 4.17 -10.15 -14.36
N ALA A 32 5.28 -10.85 -14.17
CA ALA A 32 5.26 -12.25 -13.74
C ALA A 32 4.68 -12.38 -12.33
N VAL A 33 5.15 -11.55 -11.39
CA VAL A 33 4.61 -11.48 -10.02
C VAL A 33 3.13 -11.08 -10.03
N GLU A 34 2.74 -10.04 -10.78
CA GLU A 34 1.34 -9.61 -10.93
C GLU A 34 0.44 -10.73 -11.47
N LYS A 35 0.94 -11.51 -12.45
CA LYS A 35 0.19 -12.63 -13.04
C LYS A 35 -0.03 -13.75 -12.01
N LEU A 36 0.98 -14.07 -11.21
CA LEU A 36 0.87 -15.01 -10.10
C LEU A 36 -0.17 -14.54 -9.09
N LEU A 37 -0.03 -13.30 -8.62
CA LEU A 37 -0.85 -12.72 -7.56
C LEU A 37 -2.31 -12.48 -7.96
N ARG A 38 -2.61 -12.35 -9.27
CA ARG A 38 -3.99 -12.18 -9.78
C ARG A 38 -4.93 -13.32 -9.41
N ASN A 39 -4.39 -14.51 -9.17
CA ASN A 39 -5.20 -15.70 -8.85
C ASN A 39 -5.32 -15.93 -7.34
N VAL A 40 -4.79 -15.05 -6.49
CA VAL A 40 -4.82 -15.20 -5.03
C VAL A 40 -6.12 -14.61 -4.46
N LYS A 41 -6.58 -15.15 -3.34
CA LYS A 41 -7.74 -14.61 -2.60
C LYS A 41 -7.51 -13.12 -2.27
N HIS A 42 -8.48 -12.28 -2.61
CA HIS A 42 -8.34 -10.82 -2.48
C HIS A 42 -8.00 -10.33 -1.06
N SER A 43 -8.53 -11.01 -0.03
CA SER A 43 -8.21 -10.67 1.36
C SER A 43 -6.73 -10.91 1.67
N GLU A 44 -6.18 -12.06 1.28
CA GLU A 44 -4.76 -12.36 1.50
C GLU A 44 -3.87 -11.46 0.66
N LEU A 45 -4.24 -11.20 -0.60
CA LEU A 45 -3.52 -10.27 -1.47
C LEU A 45 -3.44 -8.86 -0.85
N PHE A 46 -4.56 -8.34 -0.37
CA PHE A 46 -4.58 -7.04 0.29
C PHE A 46 -3.72 -7.03 1.55
N GLU A 47 -3.88 -8.00 2.45
CA GLU A 47 -3.12 -8.03 3.71
C GLU A 47 -1.62 -8.22 3.49
N GLY A 48 -1.24 -9.08 2.54
CA GLY A 48 0.17 -9.31 2.21
C GLY A 48 0.84 -8.05 1.64
N LEU A 49 0.19 -7.37 0.70
CA LEU A 49 0.71 -6.11 0.16
C LEU A 49 0.69 -5.00 1.21
N PHE A 50 -0.35 -4.92 2.03
CA PHE A 50 -0.48 -3.89 3.06
C PHE A 50 0.62 -3.98 4.12
N THR A 51 1.05 -5.20 4.46
CA THR A 51 2.15 -5.43 5.43
C THR A 51 3.43 -4.72 5.02
N LEU A 52 3.68 -4.51 3.72
CA LEU A 52 4.89 -3.81 3.25
C LEU A 52 4.89 -2.32 3.60
N PHE A 53 3.74 -1.68 3.74
CA PHE A 53 3.64 -0.30 4.23
C PHE A 53 3.86 -0.18 5.74
N LEU A 54 3.98 -1.31 6.45
CA LEU A 54 4.26 -1.36 7.88
C LEU A 54 5.72 -1.66 8.21
N LEU A 55 6.58 -1.81 7.19
CA LEU A 55 8.00 -2.02 7.38
C LEU A 55 8.65 -0.81 8.04
N GLU A 56 9.50 -1.07 9.04
CA GLU A 56 10.38 -0.02 9.58
C GLU A 56 11.32 0.51 8.49
N ASP A 57 11.76 1.75 8.66
CA ASP A 57 12.70 2.37 7.74
C ASP A 57 14.01 1.58 7.72
N GLY A 58 14.47 1.27 6.51
CA GLY A 58 15.64 0.44 6.30
C GLY A 58 16.02 0.36 4.82
N PRO A 59 17.08 -0.41 4.50
CA PRO A 59 17.49 -0.65 3.13
C PRO A 59 16.33 -1.22 2.31
N ASN A 60 16.15 -0.71 1.09
CA ASN A 60 15.11 -1.14 0.15
C ASN A 60 13.65 -0.97 0.62
N THR A 61 13.37 -0.41 1.80
CA THR A 61 11.99 -0.20 2.29
C THR A 61 11.16 0.60 1.29
N TYR A 62 11.72 1.68 0.73
CA TYR A 62 11.09 2.43 -0.36
C TYR A 62 10.72 1.53 -1.55
N THR A 63 11.69 0.78 -2.08
CA THR A 63 11.50 -0.09 -3.25
C THR A 63 10.42 -1.16 -3.02
N ARG A 64 10.41 -1.77 -1.82
CA ARG A 64 9.41 -2.77 -1.42
C ARG A 64 8.02 -2.16 -1.33
N GLN A 65 7.88 -1.00 -0.69
CA GLN A 65 6.61 -0.27 -0.60
C GLN A 65 6.12 0.21 -1.96
N GLN A 66 7.01 0.73 -2.81
CA GLN A 66 6.70 1.19 -4.16
C GLN A 66 6.12 0.05 -5.00
N ASN A 67 6.77 -1.12 -5.00
CA ASN A 67 6.28 -2.28 -5.73
C ASN A 67 4.96 -2.81 -5.15
N ALA A 68 4.81 -2.81 -3.82
CA ALA A 68 3.54 -3.14 -3.17
C ALA A 68 2.40 -2.24 -3.64
N GLY A 69 2.64 -0.92 -3.66
CA GLY A 69 1.68 0.09 -4.10
C GLY A 69 1.29 -0.06 -5.56
N VAL A 70 2.27 -0.23 -6.45
CA VAL A 70 2.01 -0.45 -7.89
C VAL A 70 1.18 -1.71 -8.11
N ILE A 71 1.53 -2.82 -7.46
CA ILE A 71 0.79 -4.08 -7.59
C ILE A 71 -0.62 -3.94 -7.02
N LEU A 72 -0.77 -3.29 -5.87
CA LEU A 72 -2.06 -3.06 -5.22
C LEU A 72 -2.99 -2.20 -6.11
N TYR A 73 -2.47 -1.11 -6.66
CA TYR A 73 -3.19 -0.22 -7.58
C TYR A 73 -3.53 -0.90 -8.90
N LYS A 74 -2.68 -1.82 -9.38
CA LYS A 74 -2.89 -2.58 -10.63
C LYS A 74 -3.92 -3.69 -10.47
N LEU A 75 -3.83 -4.48 -9.40
CA LEU A 75 -4.65 -5.67 -9.19
C LEU A 75 -5.98 -5.37 -8.51
N LYS A 76 -6.05 -4.26 -7.77
CA LYS A 76 -7.29 -3.72 -7.17
C LYS A 76 -8.11 -4.78 -6.43
N PRO A 77 -7.55 -5.51 -5.43
CA PRO A 77 -8.31 -6.52 -4.70
C PRO A 77 -9.65 -5.96 -4.19
N LYS A 78 -10.71 -6.74 -4.35
CA LYS A 78 -12.05 -6.41 -3.84
C LYS A 78 -12.13 -6.83 -2.38
N VAL A 79 -11.92 -5.88 -1.48
CA VAL A 79 -11.96 -6.04 -0.02
C VAL A 79 -12.70 -4.86 0.59
N TYR A 80 -13.31 -5.07 1.75
CA TYR A 80 -13.73 -3.97 2.62
C TYR A 80 -12.50 -3.41 3.33
N ILE A 81 -12.32 -2.10 3.30
CA ILE A 81 -11.17 -1.43 3.91
C ILE A 81 -11.66 -0.62 5.11
N ASP A 82 -11.15 -0.95 6.30
CA ASP A 82 -11.23 -0.05 7.45
C ASP A 82 -10.24 1.11 7.23
N LEU A 83 -10.71 2.16 6.55
CA LEU A 83 -9.88 3.29 6.14
C LEU A 83 -9.11 3.92 7.30
N LYS A 84 -9.82 4.22 8.39
CA LYS A 84 -9.25 4.91 9.54
C LYS A 84 -8.13 4.07 10.14
N GLN A 85 -8.39 2.77 10.36
CA GLN A 85 -7.38 1.88 10.89
C GLN A 85 -6.17 1.74 9.96
N ARG A 86 -6.39 1.57 8.64
CA ARG A 86 -5.29 1.34 7.69
C ARG A 86 -4.43 2.57 7.47
N ILE A 87 -5.03 3.75 7.41
CA ILE A 87 -4.27 5.01 7.38
C ILE A 87 -3.50 5.13 8.70
N ARG A 88 -4.17 5.05 9.86
CA ARG A 88 -3.53 5.18 11.18
C ARG A 88 -2.32 4.26 11.37
N LEU A 89 -2.44 2.99 10.98
CA LEU A 89 -1.37 1.99 11.11
C LEU A 89 -0.17 2.29 10.22
N SER A 90 -0.39 2.84 9.03
CA SER A 90 0.67 3.10 8.05
C SER A 90 1.36 4.46 8.25
N LEU A 91 0.74 5.43 8.94
CA LEU A 91 1.29 6.79 9.09
C LEU A 91 2.73 6.83 9.64
N LYS A 92 3.10 5.89 10.51
CA LYS A 92 4.43 5.86 11.13
C LYS A 92 5.53 5.38 10.18
N THR A 93 5.21 4.46 9.27
CA THR A 93 6.17 3.62 8.52
C THR A 93 6.04 3.72 7.01
N TRP A 94 4.92 4.22 6.50
CA TRP A 94 4.75 4.48 5.07
C TRP A 94 5.75 5.53 4.60
N ASN A 95 6.51 5.18 3.58
CA ASN A 95 7.41 6.07 2.89
C ASN A 95 6.59 7.07 2.08
N VAL A 96 6.68 8.35 2.44
CA VAL A 96 5.84 9.41 1.91
C VAL A 96 6.02 9.67 0.40
N SER A 97 7.06 9.11 -0.22
CA SER A 97 7.28 9.16 -1.67
C SER A 97 6.48 8.11 -2.45
N VAL A 98 5.88 7.13 -1.77
CA VAL A 98 5.07 6.07 -2.38
C VAL A 98 3.61 6.52 -2.48
N GLU A 99 3.30 7.27 -3.53
CA GLU A 99 1.99 7.89 -3.76
C GLU A 99 0.87 6.88 -4.06
N GLU A 100 1.21 5.66 -4.48
CA GLU A 100 0.22 4.62 -4.82
C GLU A 100 -0.63 4.21 -3.62
N TRP A 101 -0.13 4.34 -2.39
CA TRP A 101 -0.92 4.02 -1.20
C TRP A 101 -2.10 4.99 -1.03
N PRO A 102 -1.88 6.32 -0.92
CA PRO A 102 -2.96 7.30 -0.99
C PRO A 102 -3.90 7.12 -2.20
N PHE A 103 -3.35 6.93 -3.39
CA PHE A 103 -4.15 6.82 -4.61
C PHE A 103 -5.00 5.55 -4.65
N TYR A 104 -4.50 4.44 -4.12
CA TYR A 104 -5.29 3.22 -3.98
C TYR A 104 -6.49 3.40 -3.04
N LEU A 105 -6.31 4.10 -1.91
CA LEU A 105 -7.42 4.36 -0.99
C LEU A 105 -8.49 5.25 -1.64
N VAL A 106 -8.09 6.29 -2.38
CA VAL A 106 -9.03 7.15 -3.12
C VAL A 106 -9.77 6.35 -4.18
N GLU A 107 -9.07 5.54 -4.96
CA GLU A 107 -9.67 4.68 -5.98
C GLU A 107 -10.71 3.71 -5.38
N LYS A 108 -10.47 3.21 -4.17
CA LYS A 108 -11.35 2.22 -3.52
C LYS A 108 -12.49 2.81 -2.72
N CYS A 109 -12.28 3.96 -2.11
CA CYS A 109 -13.19 4.49 -1.10
C CYS A 109 -13.70 5.90 -1.39
N GLY A 110 -13.19 6.55 -2.44
CA GLY A 110 -13.53 7.92 -2.78
C GLY A 110 -12.69 8.94 -2.03
N LYS A 111 -12.35 10.04 -2.72
CA LYS A 111 -11.48 11.11 -2.20
C LYS A 111 -12.06 11.77 -0.96
N ASP A 112 -13.34 12.12 -0.98
CA ASP A 112 -14.00 12.81 0.13
C ASP A 112 -13.97 11.99 1.41
N ARG A 113 -14.24 10.68 1.31
CA ARG A 113 -14.19 9.78 2.46
C ARG A 113 -12.77 9.64 3.02
N VAL A 114 -11.76 9.60 2.17
CA VAL A 114 -10.36 9.54 2.63
C VAL A 114 -9.97 10.84 3.33
N LEU A 115 -10.36 12.01 2.79
CA LEU A 115 -10.10 13.31 3.41
C LEU A 115 -10.81 13.45 4.76
N GLU A 116 -12.07 13.03 4.86
CA GLU A 116 -12.83 13.02 6.12
C GLU A 116 -12.12 12.19 7.19
N VAL A 117 -11.61 11.00 6.83
CA VAL A 117 -10.84 10.15 7.75
C VAL A 117 -9.53 10.81 8.16
N LEU A 118 -8.84 11.53 7.27
CA LEU A 118 -7.64 12.29 7.64
C LEU A 118 -7.97 13.41 8.63
N ASP A 119 -9.08 14.12 8.44
CA ASP A 119 -9.55 15.17 9.36
C ASP A 119 -9.95 14.59 10.73
N GLU A 120 -10.52 13.38 10.77
CA GLU A 120 -10.75 12.65 12.03
C GLU A 120 -9.43 12.30 12.74
N LEU A 121 -8.46 11.74 12.00
CA LEU A 121 -7.16 11.33 12.55
C LEU A 121 -6.33 12.53 13.04
N ALA A 122 -6.49 13.70 12.42
CA ALA A 122 -5.81 14.93 12.84
C ALA A 122 -6.19 15.38 14.26
N LYS A 123 -7.33 14.92 14.80
CA LYS A 123 -7.80 15.19 16.17
C LYS A 123 -7.18 14.26 17.20
N GLU A 124 -6.51 13.19 16.77
CA GLU A 124 -5.86 12.22 17.66
C GLU A 124 -4.46 12.69 18.07
N ARG A 125 -3.90 12.04 19.10
CA ARG A 125 -2.49 12.25 19.45
C ARG A 125 -1.61 11.52 18.43
N LEU A 126 -0.89 12.30 17.62
CA LEU A 126 0.08 11.84 16.64
C LEU A 126 1.50 12.23 17.06
N SER A 127 2.45 11.34 16.79
CA SER A 127 3.87 11.69 16.78
C SER A 127 4.20 12.62 15.62
N ASP A 128 5.35 13.29 15.66
CA ASP A 128 5.81 14.18 14.58
C ASP A 128 5.92 13.45 13.24
N ARG A 129 6.38 12.19 13.27
CA ARG A 129 6.47 11.34 12.08
C ARG A 129 5.11 11.03 11.47
N GLU A 130 4.13 10.70 12.30
CA GLU A 130 2.76 10.41 11.85
C GLU A 130 2.06 11.67 11.33
N ARG A 131 2.29 12.82 11.99
CA ARG A 131 1.78 14.12 11.54
C ARG A 131 2.33 14.50 10.17
N SER A 132 3.64 14.39 9.98
CA SER A 132 4.29 14.63 8.68
C SER A 132 3.80 13.66 7.60
N GLY A 133 3.58 12.39 7.95
CA GLY A 133 2.96 11.40 7.07
C GLY A 133 1.55 11.83 6.65
N MET A 134 0.72 12.28 7.59
CA MET A 134 -0.66 12.71 7.35
C MET A 134 -0.74 13.98 6.49
N GLU A 135 0.14 14.95 6.74
CA GLU A 135 0.27 16.17 5.93
C GLU A 135 0.66 15.83 4.49
N THR A 136 1.60 14.90 4.30
CA THR A 136 2.01 14.47 2.96
C THR A 136 0.91 13.67 2.27
N PHE A 137 0.17 12.83 3.01
CA PHE A 137 -1.03 12.15 2.51
C PHE A 137 -2.01 13.17 1.93
N SER A 138 -2.34 14.20 2.72
CA SER A 138 -3.23 15.29 2.32
C SER A 138 -2.71 16.06 1.10
N TYR A 139 -1.40 16.31 1.04
CA TYR A 139 -0.76 16.97 -0.10
C TYR A 139 -0.95 16.16 -1.39
N TRP A 140 -0.67 14.86 -1.37
CA TRP A 140 -0.87 14.00 -2.55
C TRP A 140 -2.31 14.03 -3.06
N LEU A 141 -3.29 13.98 -2.15
CA LEU A 141 -4.71 14.01 -2.51
C LEU A 141 -5.16 15.38 -3.04
N LYS A 142 -4.60 16.47 -2.54
CA LYS A 142 -4.91 17.82 -3.05
C LYS A 142 -4.30 18.07 -4.43
N LYS A 143 -3.15 17.46 -4.72
CA LYS A 143 -2.46 17.62 -6.00
C LYS A 143 -3.02 16.71 -7.11
N SER A 144 -3.55 15.54 -6.77
CA SER A 144 -4.24 14.68 -7.73
C SER A 144 -5.60 15.31 -8.10
N ARG A 145 -5.70 15.74 -9.36
CA ARG A 145 -6.92 16.29 -9.96
C ARG A 145 -7.91 15.17 -10.23
#